data_AF-A0A938MXI7-F1
#
_entry.id   AF-A0A938MXI7-F1
#
_cell.length_a   1.000
_cell.length_b   1.000
_cell.length_c   1.000
_cell.angle_alpha   90.00
_cell.angle_beta   90.00
_cell.angle_gamma   90.00
#
_symmetry.space_group_name_H-M   'P 1'
#
loop_
_entity.id
_entity.type
_entity.pdbx_description
1 polymer ?
#
loop_
_entity_poly.entity_id
_entity_poly.type
_entity_poly.pdbx_seq_one_letter_code
_entity_poly.pdbx_strand_id
1 'polypeptide(L)'
;MPHSVLISGVSTVVHFYERPEIPMLFDLSKDMGEVENIATRQPDTHQKLHGEMMAYLKQVGARFPKVNPAYDPAAYKNAKGYAERAQLGPFEGKRPLEDDEKQAVPPTKEREE
;
A
#
# COMPACT_ATOMS: atom_id res chain seq x y z
N MET A 1 -6.72 -1.95 -0.92
CA MET A 1 -6.24 -3.16 -0.21
C MET A 1 -6.08 -2.82 1.27
N PRO A 2 -6.54 -3.67 2.21
CA PRO A 2 -6.27 -3.46 3.62
C PRO A 2 -4.76 -3.41 3.88
N HIS A 3 -4.32 -2.47 4.71
CA HIS A 3 -2.91 -2.32 5.08
C HIS A 3 -2.79 -1.73 6.49
N SER A 4 -1.60 -1.82 7.06
CA SER A 4 -1.23 -1.17 8.31
C SER A 4 0.08 -0.44 8.14
N VAL A 5 0.26 0.64 8.90
CA VAL A 5 1.42 1.51 8.84
C VAL A 5 1.98 1.70 10.25
N LEU A 6 3.29 1.61 10.39
CA LEU A 6 4.03 2.03 11.58
C LEU A 6 5.00 3.13 11.19
N ILE A 7 4.87 4.28 11.84
CA ILE A 7 5.85 5.36 11.78
C ILE A 7 6.64 5.36 13.08
N SER A 8 7.95 5.23 12.99
CA SER A 8 8.88 5.23 14.12
C SER A 8 10.05 6.16 13.82
N GLY A 9 10.05 7.33 14.45
CA GLY A 9 11.01 8.39 14.15
C GLY A 9 10.88 8.87 12.71
N VAL A 10 11.94 8.69 11.92
CA VAL A 10 11.99 9.04 10.49
C VAL A 10 11.72 7.85 9.56
N SER A 11 11.43 6.68 10.11
CA SER A 11 11.16 5.48 9.31
C SER A 11 9.68 5.15 9.31
N THR A 12 9.17 4.76 8.16
CA THR A 12 7.79 4.29 7.98
C THR A 12 7.82 2.91 7.34
N VAL A 13 7.07 1.96 7.92
CA VAL A 13 6.85 0.63 7.36
C VAL A 13 5.37 0.48 7.02
N VAL A 14 5.10 0.00 5.81
CA VAL A 14 3.74 -0.29 5.34
C VAL A 14 3.60 -1.79 5.11
N HIS A 15 2.58 -2.40 5.70
CA HIS A 15 2.27 -3.82 5.50
C HIS A 15 0.94 -3.97 4.77
N PHE A 16 1.02 -4.49 3.54
CA PHE A 16 -0.16 -4.86 2.75
C PHE A 16 -0.52 -6.32 3.01
N TYR A 17 -1.71 -6.58 3.55
CA TYR A 17 -2.14 -7.94 3.92
C TYR A 17 -2.37 -8.85 2.71
N GLU A 18 -2.68 -8.27 1.54
CA GLU A 18 -2.93 -9.02 0.31
C GLU A 18 -1.63 -9.45 -0.39
N ARG A 19 -0.55 -8.67 -0.19
CA ARG A 19 0.75 -8.86 -0.84
C ARG A 19 1.89 -8.75 0.19
N PRO A 20 1.90 -9.61 1.23
CA PRO A 20 2.87 -9.53 2.32
C PRO A 20 4.31 -9.81 1.88
N GLU A 21 4.51 -10.35 0.67
CA GLU A 21 5.81 -10.65 0.10
C GLU A 21 6.58 -9.43 -0.42
N ILE A 22 5.92 -8.28 -0.59
CA ILE A 22 6.57 -7.02 -0.98
C ILE A 22 6.74 -6.15 0.27
N PRO A 23 7.93 -6.15 0.91
CA PRO A 23 8.17 -5.31 2.08
C PRO A 23 8.26 -3.84 1.65
N MET A 24 7.70 -2.94 2.46
CA MET A 24 7.69 -1.51 2.19
C MET A 24 8.30 -0.76 3.37
N LEU A 25 9.36 -0.01 3.10
CA LEU A 25 10.06 0.82 4.07
C LEU A 25 10.48 2.12 3.39
N PHE A 26 10.30 3.25 4.07
CA PHE A 26 10.75 4.56 3.59
C PHE A 26 11.47 5.36 4.69
N ASP A 27 12.34 6.27 4.27
CA ASP A 27 13.07 7.22 5.13
C ASP A 27 12.49 8.63 4.91
N LEU A 28 11.59 9.03 5.81
CA LEU A 28 10.88 10.31 5.78
C LEU A 28 11.81 11.53 5.89
N SER A 29 13.06 11.35 6.36
CA SER A 29 14.03 12.46 6.41
C SER A 29 14.58 12.84 5.04
N LYS A 30 14.54 11.91 4.07
CA LYS A 30 15.03 12.11 2.71
C LYS A 30 13.93 12.09 1.67
N ASP A 31 12.85 11.37 1.97
CA ASP A 31 11.76 11.05 1.06
C ASP A 31 10.43 11.16 1.81
N MET A 32 9.97 12.39 2.01
CA MET A 32 8.68 12.68 2.64
C MET A 32 7.48 12.17 1.83
N GLY A 33 7.66 11.98 0.51
CA GLY A 33 6.60 11.54 -0.40
C GLY A 33 6.45 10.02 -0.49
N GLU A 34 7.27 9.25 0.24
CA GLU A 34 7.26 7.77 0.18
C GLU A 34 7.39 7.25 -1.27
N VAL A 35 8.27 7.88 -2.06
CA VAL A 35 8.48 7.59 -3.48
C VAL A 35 9.40 6.40 -3.70
N GLU A 36 10.41 6.23 -2.86
CA GLU A 36 11.47 5.24 -3.00
C GLU A 36 11.41 4.19 -1.88
N ASN A 37 10.95 2.99 -2.21
CA ASN A 37 10.96 1.86 -1.30
C ASN A 37 12.39 1.36 -1.06
N ILE A 38 12.86 1.48 0.18
CA ILE A 38 14.22 1.13 0.60
C ILE A 38 14.31 -0.23 1.31
N ALA A 39 13.21 -0.98 1.40
CA ALA A 39 13.13 -2.22 2.18
C ALA A 39 14.15 -3.28 1.75
N THR A 40 14.38 -3.45 0.44
CA THR A 40 15.36 -4.41 -0.09
C THR A 40 16.80 -4.05 0.27
N ARG A 41 17.07 -2.76 0.51
CA ARG A 41 18.40 -2.26 0.92
C ARG A 41 18.57 -2.24 2.45
N GLN A 42 17.48 -2.27 3.21
CA GLN A 42 17.49 -2.27 4.67
C GLN A 42 16.53 -3.34 5.24
N PRO A 43 16.76 -4.63 4.94
CA PRO A 43 15.85 -5.70 5.34
C PRO A 43 15.74 -5.85 6.87
N ASP A 44 16.84 -5.68 7.60
CA ASP A 44 16.87 -5.78 9.07
C ASP A 44 16.02 -4.69 9.73
N THR A 45 16.11 -3.44 9.23
CA THR A 45 15.29 -2.31 9.71
C THR A 45 13.81 -2.59 9.47
N HIS A 46 13.46 -3.05 8.27
CA HIS A 46 12.08 -3.43 7.95
C HIS A 46 11.59 -4.54 8.88
N GLN A 47 12.37 -5.62 9.06
CA GLN A 47 11.96 -6.75 9.90
C GLN A 47 11.73 -6.34 11.36
N LYS A 48 12.60 -5.49 11.92
CA LYS A 48 12.44 -4.97 13.27
C LYS A 48 11.14 -4.19 13.43
N LEU A 49 10.92 -3.17 12.59
CA LEU A 49 9.75 -2.30 12.67
C LEU A 49 8.46 -3.03 12.33
N HIS A 50 8.48 -3.92 11.34
CA HIS A 50 7.35 -4.81 11.04
C HIS A 50 7.00 -5.70 12.24
N GLY A 51 8.01 -6.28 12.90
CA GLY A 51 7.82 -7.06 14.11
C GLY A 51 7.19 -6.26 15.26
N GLU A 52 7.68 -5.04 15.50
CA GLU A 52 7.11 -4.11 16.48
C GLU A 52 5.64 -3.78 16.19
N MET A 53 5.33 -3.47 14.92
CA MET A 53 3.96 -3.23 14.47
C MET A 53 3.06 -4.44 14.75
N MET A 54 3.47 -5.63 14.32
CA MET A 54 2.65 -6.85 14.49
C MET A 54 2.47 -7.22 15.96
N ALA A 55 3.49 -7.02 16.79
CA ALA A 55 3.40 -7.22 18.23
C ALA A 55 2.38 -6.27 18.87
N TYR A 56 2.41 -4.98 18.51
CA TYR A 56 1.45 -4.00 19.00
C TYR A 56 0.02 -4.32 18.55
N LEU A 57 -0.17 -4.64 17.27
CA LEU A 57 -1.49 -5.01 16.73
C LEU A 57 -2.07 -6.23 17.46
N LYS A 58 -1.24 -7.23 17.78
CA LYS A 58 -1.65 -8.38 18.59
C LYS A 58 -2.03 -7.97 20.02
N GLN A 59 -1.24 -7.10 20.65
CA GLN A 59 -1.48 -6.65 22.02
C GLN A 59 -2.83 -5.94 22.18
N VAL A 60 -3.20 -5.09 21.22
CA VAL A 60 -4.48 -4.35 21.27
C VAL A 60 -5.68 -5.15 20.74
N GLY A 61 -5.46 -6.40 20.32
CA GLY A 61 -6.50 -7.23 19.73
C GLY A 61 -7.02 -6.70 18.40
N ALA A 62 -6.13 -6.12 17.58
CA ALA A 62 -6.49 -5.64 16.25
C ALA A 62 -7.07 -6.77 15.40
N ARG A 63 -8.11 -6.44 14.61
CA ARG A 63 -8.73 -7.39 13.70
C ARG A 63 -8.02 -7.33 12.34
N PHE A 64 -7.66 -8.49 11.83
CA PHE A 64 -7.03 -8.63 10.53
C PHE A 64 -8.06 -8.99 9.45
N PRO A 65 -7.84 -8.56 8.20
CA PRO A 65 -8.67 -8.97 7.07
C PRO A 65 -8.62 -10.48 6.88
N LYS A 66 -9.73 -11.07 6.44
CA LYS A 66 -9.81 -12.49 6.07
C LYS A 66 -9.87 -12.61 4.55
N VAL A 67 -9.32 -13.71 4.02
CA VAL A 67 -9.47 -14.05 2.60
C VAL A 67 -10.96 -14.17 2.28
N ASN A 68 -11.39 -13.52 1.20
CA ASN A 68 -12.75 -13.66 0.70
C ASN A 68 -12.87 -14.97 -0.11
N PRO A 69 -13.59 -16.00 0.38
CA PRO A 69 -13.72 -17.27 -0.33
C PRO A 69 -14.53 -17.17 -1.63
N ALA A 70 -15.32 -16.10 -1.80
CA ALA A 70 -16.10 -15.84 -3.01
C ALA A 70 -15.34 -14.96 -4.03
N TYR A 71 -14.04 -14.73 -3.83
CA TYR A 71 -13.24 -13.93 -4.76
C TYR A 71 -13.10 -14.66 -6.10
N ASP A 72 -13.54 -14.02 -7.18
CA ASP A 72 -13.32 -14.45 -8.56
C ASP A 72 -12.28 -13.53 -9.24
N PRO A 73 -11.05 -14.03 -9.48
CA PRO A 73 -10.02 -13.26 -10.17
C PRO A 73 -10.38 -12.84 -11.59
N ALA A 74 -11.20 -13.63 -12.31
CA ALA A 74 -11.59 -13.31 -13.68
C ALA A 74 -12.59 -12.16 -13.70
N ALA A 75 -13.61 -12.22 -12.83
CA ALA A 75 -14.55 -11.11 -12.65
C ALA A 75 -13.83 -9.81 -12.23
N TYR A 76 -12.83 -9.91 -11.34
CA TYR A 76 -12.05 -8.74 -10.92
C TYR A 76 -11.23 -8.12 -12.07
N LYS A 77 -10.57 -8.96 -12.88
CA LYS A 77 -9.81 -8.51 -14.07
C LYS A 77 -10.68 -7.83 -15.11
N ASN A 78 -11.93 -8.26 -15.25
CA ASN A 78 -12.89 -7.70 -16.19
C ASN A 78 -13.61 -6.44 -15.66
N ALA A 79 -13.42 -6.09 -14.39
CA ALA A 79 -14.07 -4.92 -13.80
C ALA A 79 -13.52 -3.61 -14.39
N LYS A 80 -14.40 -2.62 -14.58
CA LYS A 80 -14.03 -1.27 -15.06
C LYS A 80 -12.92 -0.67 -14.17
N GLY A 81 -11.86 -0.14 -14.77
CA GLY A 81 -10.74 0.45 -14.04
C GLY A 81 -9.84 -0.57 -13.33
N TYR A 82 -9.86 -1.85 -13.72
CA TYR A 82 -8.92 -2.85 -13.19
C TYR A 82 -7.46 -2.48 -13.53
N ALA A 83 -7.18 -2.06 -14.77
CA ALA A 83 -5.82 -1.76 -15.22
C ALA A 83 -5.13 -0.67 -14.38
N GLU A 84 -5.88 0.36 -13.97
CA GLU A 84 -5.39 1.43 -13.09
C GLU A 84 -5.19 0.91 -11.66
N ARG A 85 -6.20 0.24 -11.09
CA ARG A 85 -6.14 -0.29 -9.72
C ARG A 85 -5.06 -1.35 -9.54
N ALA A 86 -4.74 -2.12 -10.57
CA ALA A 86 -3.69 -3.13 -10.56
C ALA A 86 -2.28 -2.53 -10.43
N GLN A 87 -2.11 -1.25 -10.75
CA GLN A 87 -0.85 -0.52 -10.57
C GLN A 87 -0.72 0.11 -9.17
N LEU A 88 -1.82 0.17 -8.41
CA LEU A 88 -1.84 0.70 -7.06
C LEU A 88 -1.45 -0.39 -6.05
N GLY A 89 -0.88 0.03 -4.92
CA GLY A 89 -0.50 -0.85 -3.82
C GLY A 89 1.01 -0.93 -3.63
N PRO A 90 1.53 -2.05 -3.07
CA PRO A 90 2.95 -2.17 -2.80
C PRO A 90 3.75 -2.26 -4.10
N PHE A 91 4.92 -1.64 -4.10
CA PHE A 91 5.82 -1.58 -5.25
C PHE A 91 7.26 -1.78 -4.80
N GLU A 92 8.08 -2.29 -5.73
CA GLU A 92 9.53 -2.37 -5.55
C GLU A 92 10.19 -1.15 -6.22
N GLY A 93 11.27 -0.64 -5.62
CA GLY A 93 12.02 0.47 -6.20
C GLY A 93 11.34 1.82 -6.03
N LYS A 94 10.96 2.48 -7.14
CA LYS A 94 10.47 3.86 -7.13
C LYS A 94 9.12 3.99 -7.83
N ARG A 95 8.24 4.82 -7.26
CA ARG A 95 6.96 5.23 -7.86
C ARG A 95 6.78 6.75 -7.71
N PRO A 96 6.91 7.54 -8.79
CA PRO A 96 6.80 8.99 -8.74
C PRO A 96 5.44 9.48 -8.23
N LEU A 97 5.41 10.64 -7.56
CA LEU A 97 4.18 11.23 -7.03
C LEU A 97 3.19 11.58 -8.14
N GLU A 98 3.69 11.99 -9.31
CA GLU A 98 2.87 12.40 -10.45
C GLU A 98 2.01 11.25 -10.98
N ASP A 99 2.39 10.01 -10.74
CA ASP A 99 1.60 8.84 -11.11
C ASP A 99 0.42 8.60 -10.16
N ASP A 100 0.54 9.00 -8.89
CA ASP A 100 -0.51 8.90 -7.88
C ASP A 100 -1.41 10.17 -7.82
N GLU A 101 -0.89 11.34 -8.22
CA GLU A 101 -1.58 12.64 -8.13
C GLU A 101 -2.36 13.06 -9.38
N LYS A 102 -2.45 12.22 -10.42
CA LYS A 102 -3.27 12.53 -11.61
C LYS A 102 -4.70 12.86 -11.17
N GLN A 103 -5.10 14.13 -11.36
CA GLN A 103 -6.42 14.64 -10.98
C GLN A 103 -7.49 13.70 -11.51
N ALA A 104 -8.34 13.19 -10.61
CA ALA A 104 -9.61 12.64 -11.00
C ALA A 104 -10.35 13.72 -11.80
N VAL A 105 -10.37 13.58 -13.13
CA VAL A 105 -11.21 14.41 -13.98
C VAL A 105 -12.63 14.18 -13.46
N PRO A 106 -13.30 15.20 -12.88
CA PRO A 106 -14.65 15.01 -12.40
C PRO A 106 -15.49 14.53 -13.59
N PRO A 107 -16.38 13.53 -13.42
CA PRO A 107 -17.21 13.09 -14.54
C PRO A 107 -17.97 14.30 -15.05
N THR A 108 -17.76 14.63 -16.32
CA THR A 108 -18.53 15.65 -17.03
C THR A 108 -19.98 15.25 -16.88
N LYS A 109 -20.76 16.00 -16.08
CA LYS A 109 -22.20 15.87 -16.10
C LYS A 109 -22.62 16.33 -17.50
N GLU A 110 -22.85 15.39 -18.41
CA GLU A 110 -23.67 15.65 -19.57
C GLU A 110 -25.02 16.10 -19.03
N ARG A 111 -25.25 17.40 -19.12
CA ARG A 111 -26.52 18.03 -18.82
C ARG A 111 -27.37 17.71 -20.05
N GLU A 112 -28.19 16.67 -19.95
CA GLU A 112 -29.29 16.46 -20.90
C GLU A 112 -30.20 17.70 -20.84
N GLU A 113 -30.24 18.45 -21.94
CA GLU A 113 -31.28 19.45 -22.25
C GLU A 113 -32.40 18.79 -23.06
#